data_AF-A0A9E2Y1W9-F1
#
_entry.id   AF-A0A9E2Y1W9-F1
#
_cell.length_a   1.000
_cell.length_b   1.000
_cell.length_c   1.000
_cell.angle_alpha   90.00
_cell.angle_beta   90.00
_cell.angle_gamma   90.00
#
_symmetry.space_group_name_H-M   'P 1'
#
loop_
_entity.id
_entity.type
_entity.pdbx_description
1 polymer ?
#
loop_
_entity_poly.entity_id
_entity_poly.type
_entity_poly.pdbx_seq_one_letter_code
_entity_poly.pdbx_strand_id
1 'polypeptide(L)'
;MRSYRPVVIGVRGAVAANHPLAAQAGLLALRAGGNAVDAAVATAMTLAVVEPMMSGLGGDGFYHVYDQAAGRAVVFNGTGPAPAAATPERYTGGIPRTGPLSVSVPGTVAGLGAMHRKYGRLPWRDLFAEAIGFARDGFGATRAHSHFANEYRATLMADPRSAATFLADGKPPPLGAAIVQPDLASTLEEIAADGAETFYRGRLARRLAAALEAAGTLVSAGDLEAFDA
;
A
#
# COMPACT_ATOMS: atom_id res chain seq x y z
N MET A 1 -25.23 -17.16 -9.23
CA MET A 1 -24.96 -16.17 -8.17
C MET A 1 -25.67 -14.88 -8.53
N ARG A 2 -26.70 -14.44 -7.78
CA ARG A 2 -27.27 -13.09 -7.94
C ARG A 2 -26.45 -12.14 -7.06
N SER A 3 -25.78 -11.18 -7.68
CA SER A 3 -25.13 -10.08 -6.94
C SER A 3 -26.22 -9.11 -6.46
N TYR A 4 -26.15 -8.68 -5.19
CA TYR A 4 -27.09 -7.71 -4.62
C TYR A 4 -26.72 -6.25 -4.96
N ARG A 5 -25.60 -6.02 -5.65
CA ARG A 5 -25.18 -4.70 -6.15
C ARG A 5 -25.38 -4.62 -7.67
N PRO A 6 -25.89 -3.50 -8.21
CA PRO A 6 -25.97 -3.30 -9.65
C PRO A 6 -24.58 -3.32 -10.27
N VAL A 7 -24.50 -3.75 -11.53
CA VAL A 7 -23.27 -3.63 -12.33
C VAL A 7 -22.98 -2.15 -12.54
N VAL A 8 -21.76 -1.72 -12.19
CA VAL A 8 -21.31 -0.35 -12.46
C VAL A 8 -20.81 -0.30 -13.90
N ILE A 9 -21.51 0.42 -14.76
CA ILE A 9 -21.18 0.59 -16.18
C ILE A 9 -20.81 2.05 -16.41
N GLY A 10 -19.57 2.30 -16.84
CA GLY A 10 -19.07 3.64 -17.13
C GLY A 10 -18.79 3.82 -18.62
N VAL A 11 -19.32 4.91 -19.21
CA VAL A 11 -19.08 5.26 -20.63
C VAL A 11 -17.73 5.95 -20.86
N ARG A 12 -17.03 6.37 -19.80
CA ARG A 12 -15.73 7.07 -19.85
C ARG A 12 -14.67 6.40 -18.97
N GLY A 13 -14.90 5.15 -18.59
CA GLY A 13 -14.06 4.40 -17.65
C GLY A 13 -14.81 4.01 -16.38
N ALA A 14 -14.24 3.04 -15.67
CA ALA A 14 -14.72 2.55 -14.38
C ALA A 14 -13.52 2.13 -13.52
N VAL A 15 -13.68 2.24 -12.20
CA VAL A 15 -12.71 1.75 -11.22
C VAL A 15 -13.40 0.73 -10.33
N ALA A 16 -12.75 -0.41 -10.12
CA ALA A 16 -13.18 -1.44 -9.19
C ALA A 16 -12.06 -1.69 -8.19
N ALA A 17 -12.40 -1.62 -6.90
CA ALA A 17 -11.49 -1.89 -5.79
C ALA A 17 -12.28 -2.58 -4.66
N ASN A 18 -11.57 -3.22 -3.74
CA ASN A 18 -12.20 -3.94 -2.63
C ASN A 18 -12.85 -2.96 -1.62
N HIS A 19 -12.25 -1.78 -1.45
CA HIS A 19 -12.81 -0.70 -0.63
C HIS A 19 -13.47 0.40 -1.48
N PRO A 20 -14.70 0.86 -1.15
CA PRO A 20 -15.40 1.88 -1.94
C PRO A 20 -14.67 3.24 -1.98
N LEU A 21 -14.02 3.65 -0.88
CA LEU A 21 -13.23 4.89 -0.85
C LEU A 21 -12.02 4.82 -1.81
N ALA A 22 -11.40 3.65 -1.96
CA ALA A 22 -10.31 3.49 -2.92
C ALA A 22 -10.80 3.54 -4.37
N ALA A 23 -11.95 2.90 -4.67
CA ALA A 23 -12.58 3.01 -5.98
C ALA A 23 -12.98 4.47 -6.30
N GLN A 24 -13.43 5.21 -5.29
CA GLN A 24 -13.74 6.64 -5.41
C GLN A 24 -12.50 7.46 -5.72
N ALA A 25 -11.37 7.23 -5.04
CA ALA A 25 -10.11 7.93 -5.32
C ALA A 25 -9.64 7.73 -6.76
N GLY A 26 -9.66 6.49 -7.26
CA GLY A 26 -9.36 6.21 -8.66
C GLY A 26 -10.33 6.89 -9.64
N LEU A 27 -11.62 6.92 -9.32
CA LEU A 27 -12.62 7.63 -10.13
C LEU A 27 -12.39 9.14 -10.16
N LEU A 28 -11.95 9.74 -9.04
CA LEU A 28 -11.59 11.15 -8.98
C LEU A 28 -10.39 11.46 -9.88
N ALA A 29 -9.37 10.60 -9.91
CA ALA A 29 -8.25 10.74 -10.85
C ALA A 29 -8.71 10.68 -12.32
N LEU A 30 -9.61 9.75 -12.68
CA LEU A 30 -10.20 9.72 -14.02
C LEU A 30 -10.99 11.00 -14.33
N ARG A 31 -11.76 11.51 -13.38
CA ARG A 31 -12.55 12.75 -13.54
C ARG A 31 -11.66 13.99 -13.67
N ALA A 32 -10.49 13.99 -13.06
CA ALA A 32 -9.48 15.03 -13.20
C ALA A 32 -8.73 14.98 -14.55
N GLY A 33 -9.08 14.03 -15.43
CA GLY A 33 -8.47 13.89 -16.76
C GLY A 33 -7.26 12.95 -16.80
N GLY A 34 -6.99 12.25 -15.70
CA GLY A 34 -6.02 11.17 -15.64
C GLY A 34 -6.46 9.95 -16.45
N ASN A 35 -5.54 9.00 -16.61
CA ASN A 35 -5.78 7.75 -17.29
C ASN A 35 -5.89 6.57 -16.30
N ALA A 36 -5.94 5.34 -16.82
CA ALA A 36 -6.04 4.13 -16.00
C ALA A 36 -4.86 3.95 -15.03
N VAL A 37 -3.65 4.42 -15.38
CA VAL A 37 -2.46 4.37 -14.52
C VAL A 37 -2.58 5.36 -13.37
N ASP A 38 -2.99 6.60 -13.64
CA ASP A 38 -3.26 7.60 -12.59
C ASP A 38 -4.33 7.09 -11.61
N ALA A 39 -5.41 6.52 -12.14
CA ALA A 39 -6.48 5.92 -11.35
C ALA A 39 -6.01 4.74 -10.51
N ALA A 40 -5.14 3.88 -11.06
CA ALA A 40 -4.58 2.74 -10.35
C ALA A 40 -3.68 3.18 -9.17
N VAL A 41 -2.82 4.19 -9.37
CA VAL A 41 -1.97 4.74 -8.30
C VAL A 41 -2.81 5.33 -7.17
N ALA A 42 -3.80 6.19 -7.49
CA ALA A 42 -4.68 6.78 -6.49
C ALA A 42 -5.49 5.71 -5.72
N THR A 43 -5.96 4.69 -6.43
CA THR A 43 -6.66 3.54 -5.83
C THR A 43 -5.74 2.77 -4.88
N ALA A 44 -4.53 2.43 -5.31
CA ALA A 44 -3.59 1.63 -4.53
C ALA A 44 -3.10 2.36 -3.28
N MET A 45 -2.77 3.65 -3.40
CA MET A 45 -2.39 4.46 -2.24
C MET A 45 -3.54 4.61 -1.25
N THR A 46 -4.78 4.70 -1.73
CA THR A 46 -5.93 4.72 -0.83
C THR A 46 -6.16 3.36 -0.17
N LEU A 47 -6.01 2.24 -0.90
CA LEU A 47 -6.09 0.88 -0.32
C LEU A 47 -5.05 0.67 0.79
N ALA A 48 -3.84 1.20 0.65
CA ALA A 48 -2.82 1.17 1.69
C ALA A 48 -3.27 1.80 3.02
N VAL A 49 -4.29 2.65 2.99
CA VAL A 49 -4.87 3.35 4.15
C VAL A 49 -6.14 2.66 4.63
N VAL A 50 -7.09 2.42 3.73
CA VAL A 50 -8.46 1.98 4.10
C VAL A 50 -8.61 0.46 4.17
N GLU A 51 -7.65 -0.28 3.62
CA GLU A 51 -7.58 -1.74 3.63
C GLU A 51 -6.17 -2.27 3.97
N PRO A 52 -5.58 -1.85 5.11
CA PRO A 52 -4.17 -2.10 5.42
C PRO A 52 -3.87 -3.56 5.76
N MET A 53 -4.90 -4.37 6.02
CA MET A 53 -4.76 -5.81 6.29
C MET A 53 -4.55 -6.66 5.03
N MET A 54 -4.79 -6.09 3.83
CA MET A 54 -4.67 -6.80 2.56
C MET A 54 -3.50 -6.29 1.70
N SER A 55 -3.23 -4.98 1.72
CA SER A 55 -2.20 -4.34 0.90
C SER A 55 -1.68 -3.07 1.55
N GLY A 56 -0.48 -2.62 1.18
CA GLY A 56 0.08 -1.38 1.70
C GLY A 56 1.48 -1.07 1.19
N LEU A 57 2.07 0.01 1.70
CA LEU A 57 3.42 0.47 1.30
C LEU A 57 4.51 -0.57 1.59
N GLY A 58 4.31 -1.41 2.61
CA GLY A 58 5.21 -2.49 3.00
C GLY A 58 5.03 -3.80 2.22
N GLY A 59 4.20 -3.82 1.19
CA GLY A 59 3.92 -5.01 0.39
C GLY A 59 4.55 -4.98 -1.00
N ASP A 60 3.98 -5.78 -1.91
CA ASP A 60 4.39 -5.96 -3.29
C ASP A 60 3.21 -5.78 -4.27
N GLY A 61 3.46 -5.79 -5.58
CA GLY A 61 2.40 -5.80 -6.58
C GLY A 61 2.87 -6.12 -8.01
N PHE A 62 1.93 -6.67 -8.80
CA PHE A 62 2.08 -6.86 -10.24
C PHE A 62 1.10 -5.96 -10.98
N TYR A 63 1.60 -5.05 -11.82
CA TYR A 63 0.76 -4.03 -12.45
C TYR A 63 0.71 -4.24 -13.96
N HIS A 64 -0.47 -4.63 -14.44
CA HIS A 64 -0.72 -4.89 -15.85
C HIS A 64 -1.34 -3.66 -16.51
N VAL A 65 -0.65 -3.11 -17.51
CA VAL A 65 -1.11 -1.97 -18.30
C VAL A 65 -1.28 -2.39 -19.74
N TYR A 66 -2.47 -2.16 -20.29
CA TYR A 66 -2.67 -2.28 -21.74
C TYR A 66 -2.41 -0.92 -22.40
N ASP A 67 -1.31 -0.83 -23.14
CA ASP A 67 -0.91 0.34 -23.91
C ASP A 67 -1.64 0.30 -25.25
N GLN A 68 -2.78 1.01 -25.32
CA GLN A 68 -3.63 1.03 -26.51
C GLN A 68 -2.89 1.60 -27.73
N ALA A 69 -2.05 2.62 -27.54
CA ALA A 69 -1.33 3.26 -28.64
C ALA A 69 -0.30 2.31 -29.28
N ALA A 70 0.36 1.50 -28.45
CA ALA A 70 1.30 0.48 -28.91
C ALA A 70 0.65 -0.89 -29.18
N GLY A 71 -0.64 -1.06 -28.87
CA GLY A 71 -1.37 -2.33 -29.04
C GLY A 71 -0.82 -3.50 -28.22
N ARG A 72 -0.20 -3.24 -27.05
CA ARG A 72 0.50 -4.29 -26.26
C ARG A 72 0.26 -4.17 -24.75
N ALA A 73 0.35 -5.30 -24.05
CA ALA A 73 0.37 -5.33 -22.60
C ALA A 73 1.80 -5.13 -22.05
N VAL A 74 1.91 -4.44 -20.93
CA VAL A 74 3.14 -4.22 -20.17
C VAL A 74 2.87 -4.61 -18.73
N VAL A 75 3.82 -5.32 -18.12
CA VAL A 75 3.76 -5.65 -16.70
C VAL A 75 4.90 -4.93 -16.00
N PHE A 76 4.58 -4.21 -14.94
CA PHE A 76 5.55 -3.66 -14.00
C PHE A 76 5.63 -4.59 -12.79
N ASN A 77 6.84 -4.98 -12.42
CA ASN A 77 7.05 -5.94 -11.35
C ASN A 77 7.49 -5.22 -10.08
N GLY A 78 6.55 -4.88 -9.21
CA GLY A 78 6.81 -4.34 -7.88
C GLY A 78 6.89 -5.44 -6.82
N THR A 79 7.56 -6.56 -7.09
CA THR A 79 7.89 -7.56 -6.06
C THR A 79 9.33 -7.37 -5.61
N GLY A 80 9.54 -6.99 -4.35
CA GLY A 80 10.90 -6.83 -3.86
C GLY A 80 11.58 -8.17 -3.55
N PRO A 81 12.91 -8.24 -3.75
CA PRO A 81 13.67 -9.47 -3.56
C PRO A 81 13.79 -9.87 -2.08
N ALA A 82 14.22 -11.11 -1.86
CA ALA A 82 14.73 -11.52 -0.57
C ALA A 82 15.95 -10.65 -0.19
N PRO A 83 16.11 -10.25 1.09
CA PRO A 83 17.27 -9.50 1.53
C PRO A 83 18.56 -10.27 1.30
N ALA A 84 19.68 -9.59 1.05
CA ALA A 84 20.98 -10.24 0.84
C ALA A 84 21.40 -11.15 2.01
N ALA A 85 20.99 -10.80 3.24
CA ALA A 85 21.27 -11.58 4.45
C ALA A 85 20.36 -12.82 4.62
N ALA A 86 19.36 -13.02 3.76
CA ALA A 86 18.42 -14.13 3.81
C ALA A 86 19.01 -15.42 3.20
N THR A 87 19.97 -16.03 3.90
CA THR A 87 20.61 -17.28 3.48
C THR A 87 19.89 -18.52 4.02
N PRO A 88 20.01 -19.70 3.39
CA PRO A 88 19.39 -20.94 3.88
C PRO A 88 19.74 -21.28 5.34
N GLU A 89 20.94 -20.96 5.80
CA GLU A 89 21.42 -21.21 7.16
C GLU A 89 20.66 -20.37 8.20
N ARG A 90 20.07 -19.24 7.79
CA ARG A 90 19.20 -18.40 8.65
C ARG A 90 17.76 -18.92 8.72
N TYR A 91 17.41 -19.87 7.86
CA TYR A 91 16.06 -20.45 7.72
C TYR A 91 16.08 -21.97 7.80
N THR A 92 16.88 -22.55 8.69
CA THR A 92 16.95 -24.01 8.89
C THR A 92 15.60 -24.64 9.26
N GLY A 93 14.69 -23.87 9.89
CA GLY A 93 13.31 -24.26 10.18
C GLY A 93 12.27 -23.82 9.14
N GLY A 94 12.70 -23.29 7.99
CA GLY A 94 11.85 -22.65 6.99
C GLY A 94 11.57 -21.18 7.28
N ILE A 95 10.91 -20.50 6.33
CA ILE A 95 10.51 -19.09 6.47
C ILE A 95 9.25 -19.03 7.34
N PRO A 96 9.25 -18.28 8.46
CA PRO A 96 8.07 -18.16 9.30
C PRO A 96 6.96 -17.38 8.58
N ARG A 97 5.70 -17.66 8.92
CA ARG A 97 4.54 -16.95 8.34
C ARG A 97 4.42 -15.50 8.82
N THR A 98 4.93 -15.19 10.00
CA THR A 98 4.81 -13.89 10.67
C THR A 98 6.10 -13.57 11.42
N GLY A 99 6.35 -12.28 11.62
CA GLY A 99 7.50 -11.79 12.36
C GLY A 99 8.60 -11.28 11.43
N PRO A 100 9.70 -10.77 11.98
CA PRO A 100 10.66 -9.99 11.20
C PRO A 100 11.42 -10.79 10.13
N LEU A 101 11.57 -12.10 10.33
CA LEU A 101 12.21 -13.00 9.36
C LEU A 101 11.27 -13.39 8.21
N SER A 102 10.03 -12.91 8.16
CA SER A 102 9.11 -13.13 7.04
C SER A 102 9.09 -11.98 6.03
N VAL A 103 9.94 -10.96 6.20
CA VAL A 103 9.89 -9.69 5.45
C VAL A 103 10.91 -9.69 4.31
N SER A 104 10.43 -9.43 3.08
CA SER A 104 11.24 -9.08 1.91
C SER A 104 11.34 -7.56 1.73
N VAL A 105 12.14 -7.11 0.77
CA VAL A 105 12.13 -5.70 0.35
C VAL A 105 10.71 -5.34 -0.12
N PRO A 106 10.08 -4.24 0.33
CA PRO A 106 8.75 -3.86 -0.16
C PRO A 106 8.79 -3.31 -1.58
N GLY A 107 8.03 -3.89 -2.51
CA GLY A 107 8.03 -3.50 -3.91
C GLY A 107 6.87 -2.63 -4.39
N THR A 108 5.82 -2.43 -3.59
CA THR A 108 4.60 -1.70 -4.02
C THR A 108 4.90 -0.30 -4.56
N VAL A 109 5.67 0.50 -3.83
CA VAL A 109 5.91 1.91 -4.16
C VAL A 109 6.76 2.05 -5.43
N ALA A 110 7.79 1.22 -5.60
CA ALA A 110 8.62 1.23 -6.79
C ALA A 110 7.82 0.87 -8.04
N GLY A 111 7.03 -0.21 -8.00
CA GLY A 111 6.27 -0.65 -9.17
C GLY A 111 5.20 0.36 -9.60
N LEU A 112 4.51 0.99 -8.65
CA LEU A 112 3.57 2.08 -8.94
C LEU A 112 4.29 3.32 -9.47
N GLY A 113 5.45 3.66 -8.90
CA GLY A 113 6.31 4.75 -9.36
C GLY A 113 6.79 4.53 -10.79
N ALA A 114 7.32 3.34 -11.11
CA ALA A 114 7.76 2.98 -12.46
C ALA A 114 6.61 3.02 -13.47
N MET A 115 5.44 2.50 -13.09
CA MET A 115 4.23 2.55 -13.90
C MET A 115 3.79 4.00 -14.19
N HIS A 116 3.74 4.85 -13.16
CA HIS A 116 3.38 6.26 -13.29
C HIS A 116 4.41 7.07 -14.09
N ARG A 117 5.71 6.86 -13.87
CA ARG A 117 6.76 7.51 -14.67
C ARG A 117 6.60 7.26 -16.17
N LYS A 118 6.19 6.04 -16.55
CA LYS A 118 6.06 5.64 -17.95
C LYS A 118 4.74 6.07 -18.58
N TYR A 119 3.65 6.02 -17.84
CA TYR A 119 2.30 6.14 -18.39
C TYR A 119 1.40 7.15 -17.68
N GLY A 120 1.82 7.73 -16.56
CA GLY A 120 1.05 8.71 -15.80
C GLY A 120 0.82 10.00 -16.58
N ARG A 121 -0.30 10.66 -16.29
CA ARG A 121 -0.67 11.95 -16.90
C ARG A 121 -0.87 13.04 -15.88
N LEU A 122 -1.40 12.71 -14.70
CA LEU A 122 -1.57 13.67 -13.62
C LEU A 122 -0.26 13.80 -12.82
N PRO A 123 -0.03 14.94 -12.16
CA PRO A 123 1.09 15.09 -11.24
C PRO A 123 1.04 14.01 -10.15
N TRP A 124 2.17 13.32 -9.91
CA TRP A 124 2.28 12.22 -8.94
C TRP A 124 1.65 12.56 -7.59
N ARG A 125 2.00 13.74 -7.04
CA ARG A 125 1.51 14.21 -5.74
C ARG A 125 -0.02 14.30 -5.64
N ASP A 126 -0.69 14.63 -6.75
CA ASP A 126 -2.13 14.88 -6.76
C ASP A 126 -2.90 13.55 -6.59
N LEU A 127 -2.26 12.41 -6.89
CA LEU A 127 -2.82 11.07 -6.75
C LEU A 127 -2.88 10.57 -5.31
N PHE A 128 -2.25 11.29 -4.38
CA PHE A 128 -2.16 10.91 -2.96
C PHE A 128 -3.17 11.65 -2.08
N ALA A 129 -3.86 12.67 -2.60
CA ALA A 129 -4.70 13.57 -1.82
C ALA A 129 -5.74 12.83 -0.97
N GLU A 130 -6.48 11.90 -1.57
CA GLU A 130 -7.50 11.09 -0.87
C GLU A 130 -6.86 10.18 0.20
N ALA A 131 -5.77 9.49 -0.13
CA ALA A 131 -5.08 8.60 0.79
C ALA A 131 -4.54 9.37 2.02
N ILE A 132 -3.91 10.52 1.81
CA ILE A 132 -3.42 11.40 2.88
C ILE A 132 -4.59 11.90 3.74
N GLY A 133 -5.69 12.34 3.12
CA GLY A 133 -6.89 12.78 3.84
C GLY A 133 -7.47 11.69 4.74
N PHE A 134 -7.71 10.49 4.19
CA PHE A 134 -8.22 9.37 4.97
C PHE A 134 -7.25 8.87 6.05
N ALA A 135 -5.94 8.96 5.83
CA ALA A 135 -4.97 8.59 6.84
C ALA A 135 -4.94 9.61 8.00
N ARG A 136 -4.97 10.91 7.68
CA ARG A 136 -4.87 11.99 8.68
C ARG A 136 -6.16 12.23 9.43
N ASP A 137 -7.27 12.32 8.71
CA ASP A 137 -8.57 12.71 9.26
C ASP A 137 -9.40 11.48 9.67
N GLY A 138 -9.00 10.31 9.17
CA GLY A 138 -9.57 9.01 9.49
C GLY A 138 -10.65 8.54 8.52
N PHE A 139 -10.96 7.25 8.60
CA PHE A 139 -12.08 6.62 7.90
C PHE A 139 -12.87 5.72 8.85
N GLY A 140 -14.14 5.47 8.53
CA GLY A 140 -15.01 4.64 9.36
C GLY A 140 -14.67 3.15 9.23
N ALA A 141 -14.45 2.48 10.36
CA ALA A 141 -14.23 1.04 10.42
C ALA A 141 -15.42 0.28 9.81
N THR A 142 -15.13 -0.60 8.85
CA THR A 142 -16.14 -1.45 8.21
C THR A 142 -16.28 -2.78 8.93
N ARG A 143 -17.29 -3.58 8.57
CA ARG A 143 -17.40 -4.97 9.08
C ARG A 143 -16.16 -5.81 8.74
N ALA A 144 -15.58 -5.60 7.57
CA ALA A 144 -14.35 -6.28 7.17
C ALA A 144 -13.17 -5.85 8.06
N HIS A 145 -13.06 -4.55 8.35
CA HIS A 145 -12.05 -4.05 9.28
C HIS A 145 -12.18 -4.69 10.66
N SER A 146 -13.38 -4.69 11.27
CA SER A 146 -13.60 -5.32 12.58
C SER A 146 -13.33 -6.83 12.55
N HIS A 147 -13.63 -7.52 11.45
CA HIS A 147 -13.34 -8.93 11.28
C HIS A 147 -11.83 -9.21 11.31
N PHE A 148 -11.05 -8.52 10.48
CA PHE A 148 -9.60 -8.71 10.42
C PHE A 148 -8.88 -8.20 11.67
N ALA A 149 -9.34 -7.11 12.27
CA ALA A 149 -8.83 -6.65 13.56
C ALA A 149 -9.02 -7.70 14.66
N ASN A 150 -10.11 -8.49 14.60
CA ASN A 150 -10.31 -9.62 15.51
C ASN A 150 -9.42 -10.81 15.17
N GLU A 151 -9.32 -11.17 13.89
CA GLU A 151 -8.49 -12.28 13.40
C GLU A 151 -7.01 -12.07 13.77
N TYR A 152 -6.49 -10.87 13.57
CA TYR A 152 -5.10 -10.51 13.86
C TYR A 152 -4.90 -9.84 15.21
N ARG A 153 -5.88 -9.91 16.12
CA ARG A 153 -5.85 -9.20 17.40
C ARG A 153 -4.59 -9.48 18.21
N ALA A 154 -4.15 -10.74 18.26
CA ALA A 154 -2.95 -11.12 19.00
C ALA A 154 -1.68 -10.46 18.41
N THR A 155 -1.55 -10.45 17.08
CA THR A 155 -0.45 -9.81 16.36
C THR A 155 -0.47 -8.30 16.58
N LEU A 156 -1.63 -7.67 16.46
CA LEU A 156 -1.80 -6.23 16.68
C LEU A 156 -1.46 -5.81 18.12
N MET A 157 -1.87 -6.62 19.11
CA MET A 157 -1.56 -6.38 20.52
C MET A 157 -0.07 -6.54 20.87
N ALA A 158 0.72 -7.21 20.01
CA ALA A 158 2.16 -7.39 20.24
C ALA A 158 2.97 -6.11 19.96
N ASP A 159 2.44 -5.17 19.19
CA ASP A 159 3.04 -3.85 18.94
C ASP A 159 2.09 -2.74 19.42
N PRO A 160 2.48 -1.95 20.44
CA PRO A 160 1.60 -0.91 21.00
C PRO A 160 1.10 0.12 19.99
N ARG A 161 1.88 0.43 18.94
CA ARG A 161 1.48 1.38 17.89
C ARG A 161 0.38 0.79 17.01
N SER A 162 0.53 -0.47 16.61
CA SER A 162 -0.47 -1.23 15.86
C SER A 162 -1.76 -1.38 16.65
N ALA A 163 -1.67 -1.72 17.94
CA ALA A 163 -2.83 -1.80 18.83
C ALA A 163 -3.56 -0.46 18.95
N ALA A 164 -2.82 0.64 19.14
CA ALA A 164 -3.42 1.98 19.24
C ALA A 164 -4.08 2.45 17.93
N THR A 165 -3.57 2.00 16.78
CA THR A 165 -4.06 2.42 15.47
C THR A 165 -5.28 1.61 15.02
N PHE A 166 -5.25 0.29 15.20
CA PHE A 166 -6.22 -0.62 14.58
C PHE A 166 -7.20 -1.28 15.56
N LEU A 167 -7.06 -1.03 16.87
CA LEU A 167 -7.96 -1.54 17.92
C LEU A 167 -8.55 -0.38 18.74
N ALA A 168 -9.76 -0.59 19.25
CA ALA A 168 -10.39 0.26 20.26
C ALA A 168 -10.26 -0.42 21.63
N ASP A 169 -9.40 0.12 22.51
CA ASP A 169 -9.10 -0.45 23.82
C ASP A 169 -8.71 -1.94 23.75
N GLY A 170 -7.86 -2.26 22.77
CA GLY A 170 -7.41 -3.62 22.51
C GLY A 170 -8.49 -4.56 21.99
N LYS A 171 -9.65 -4.06 21.53
CA LYS A 171 -10.72 -4.83 20.89
C LYS A 171 -10.94 -4.37 19.45
N PRO A 172 -11.58 -5.20 18.60
CA PRO A 172 -11.97 -4.74 17.28
C PRO A 172 -12.83 -3.46 17.37
N PRO A 173 -12.55 -2.43 16.55
CA PRO A 173 -13.30 -1.19 16.58
C PRO A 173 -14.75 -1.45 16.15
N PRO A 174 -15.75 -0.77 16.77
CA PRO A 174 -17.14 -0.90 16.36
C PRO A 174 -17.34 -0.30 14.97
N LEU A 175 -18.40 -0.74 14.29
CA LEU A 175 -18.76 -0.24 12.96
C LEU A 175 -18.87 1.29 12.96
N GLY A 176 -18.15 1.94 12.04
CA GLY A 176 -18.14 3.39 11.89
C GLY A 176 -17.18 4.15 12.83
N ALA A 177 -16.50 3.47 13.77
CA ALA A 177 -15.45 4.11 14.56
C ALA A 177 -14.33 4.63 13.64
N ALA A 178 -13.80 5.81 13.95
CA ALA A 178 -12.72 6.39 13.15
C ALA A 178 -11.41 5.63 13.35
N ILE A 179 -10.77 5.25 12.25
CA ILE A 179 -9.41 4.71 12.20
C ILE A 179 -8.51 5.82 11.65
N VAL A 180 -7.54 6.25 12.45
CA VAL A 180 -6.66 7.39 12.13
C VAL A 180 -5.22 6.90 12.12
N GLN A 181 -4.46 7.27 11.09
CA GLN A 181 -3.10 6.80 10.80
C GLN A 181 -2.18 7.99 10.51
N PRO A 182 -1.88 8.86 11.51
CA PRO A 182 -1.16 10.11 11.28
C PRO A 182 0.27 9.88 10.76
N ASP A 183 0.97 8.86 11.26
CA ASP A 183 2.32 8.51 10.80
C ASP A 183 2.34 8.06 9.33
N LEU A 184 1.28 7.35 8.91
CA LEU A 184 1.11 6.94 7.51
C LEU A 184 0.78 8.16 6.64
N ALA A 185 -0.04 9.10 7.13
CA ALA A 185 -0.32 10.34 6.41
C ALA A 185 0.96 11.13 6.12
N SER A 186 1.82 11.33 7.13
CA SER A 186 3.11 11.99 6.93
C SER A 186 4.04 11.23 5.99
N THR A 187 4.01 9.90 6.03
CA THR A 187 4.78 9.08 5.08
C THR A 187 4.27 9.23 3.65
N LEU A 188 2.95 9.24 3.45
CA LEU A 188 2.33 9.46 2.14
C LEU A 188 2.58 10.89 1.63
N GLU A 189 2.60 11.89 2.51
CA GLU A 189 2.97 13.27 2.17
C GLU A 189 4.43 13.35 1.67
N GLU A 190 5.37 12.67 2.33
CA GLU A 190 6.77 12.61 1.89
C GLU A 190 6.91 11.90 0.52
N ILE A 191 6.21 10.79 0.30
CA ILE A 191 6.20 10.08 -1.00
C ILE A 191 5.54 10.93 -2.10
N ALA A 192 4.47 11.64 -1.78
CA ALA A 192 3.78 12.53 -2.72
C ALA A 192 4.68 13.70 -3.14
N ALA A 193 5.42 14.28 -2.19
CA ALA A 193 6.29 15.43 -2.43
C ALA A 193 7.59 15.05 -3.15
N ASP A 194 8.27 14.00 -2.67
CA ASP A 194 9.63 13.65 -3.09
C ASP A 194 9.66 12.54 -4.16
N GLY A 195 8.51 11.93 -4.46
CA GLY A 195 8.37 10.85 -5.43
C GLY A 195 8.64 9.46 -4.84
N ALA A 196 8.32 8.42 -5.62
CA ALA A 196 8.45 7.01 -5.21
C ALA A 196 9.85 6.62 -4.70
N GLU A 197 10.89 7.22 -5.27
CA GLU A 197 12.29 6.94 -4.93
C GLU A 197 12.63 7.22 -3.46
N THR A 198 11.93 8.15 -2.79
CA THR A 198 12.22 8.49 -1.39
C THR A 198 12.05 7.30 -0.44
N PHE A 199 11.18 6.35 -0.80
CA PHE A 199 10.95 5.12 -0.04
C PHE A 199 12.17 4.18 -0.04
N TYR A 200 13.01 4.26 -1.08
CA TYR A 200 14.16 3.38 -1.30
C TYR A 200 15.50 4.10 -1.11
N ARG A 201 15.52 5.42 -1.32
CA ARG A 201 16.72 6.26 -1.28
C ARG A 201 16.43 7.55 -0.51
N GLY A 202 17.37 8.02 0.31
CA GLY A 202 17.25 9.29 1.02
C GLY A 202 16.72 9.19 2.45
N ARG A 203 15.96 10.20 2.92
CA ARG A 203 15.59 10.34 4.34
C ARG A 203 14.57 9.30 4.79
N LEU A 204 13.47 9.14 4.04
CA LEU A 204 12.45 8.14 4.36
C LEU A 204 13.04 6.72 4.35
N ALA A 205 13.80 6.37 3.31
CA ALA A 205 14.49 5.07 3.24
C ALA A 205 15.40 4.79 4.44
N ARG A 206 16.18 5.77 4.92
CA ARG A 206 17.00 5.61 6.14
C ARG A 206 16.16 5.39 7.40
N ARG A 207 15.04 6.11 7.55
CA ARG A 207 14.10 5.89 8.66
C ARG A 207 13.48 4.49 8.60
N LEU A 208 13.10 4.05 7.40
CA LEU A 208 12.54 2.72 7.17
C LEU A 208 13.56 1.63 7.50
N ALA A 209 14.79 1.72 6.97
CA ALA A 209 15.86 0.77 7.25
C ALA A 209 16.17 0.66 8.75
N ALA A 210 16.28 1.79 9.46
CA ALA A 210 16.53 1.79 10.90
C ALA A 210 15.39 1.12 11.68
N ALA A 211 14.13 1.35 11.28
CA ALA A 211 12.97 0.70 11.90
C ALA A 211 12.92 -0.81 11.61
N LEU A 212 13.27 -1.23 10.40
CA LEU A 212 13.36 -2.62 9.97
C LEU A 212 14.46 -3.38 10.70
N GLU A 213 15.63 -2.76 10.89
CA GLU A 213 16.73 -3.31 11.68
C GLU A 213 16.35 -3.43 13.16
N ALA A 214 15.76 -2.38 13.74
CA ALA A 214 15.29 -2.41 15.13
C ALA A 214 14.19 -3.45 15.38
N ALA A 215 13.37 -3.76 14.36
CA ALA A 215 12.39 -4.84 14.41
C ALA A 215 13.00 -6.24 14.25
N GLY A 216 14.29 -6.34 13.92
CA GLY A 216 15.02 -7.60 13.76
C GLY A 216 14.86 -8.24 12.37
N THR A 217 14.43 -7.49 11.36
CA THR A 217 14.32 -7.99 9.98
C THR A 217 15.70 -8.19 9.36
N LEU A 218 15.74 -8.89 8.22
CA LEU A 218 16.98 -9.04 7.43
C LEU A 218 17.16 -7.97 6.35
N VAL A 219 16.15 -7.12 6.12
CA VAL A 219 16.20 -6.05 5.11
C VAL A 219 17.14 -4.95 5.61
N SER A 220 18.22 -4.72 4.87
CA SER A 220 19.17 -3.64 5.13
C SER A 220 18.86 -2.38 4.32
N ALA A 221 19.51 -1.26 4.68
CA ALA A 221 19.48 -0.05 3.86
C ALA A 221 20.03 -0.32 2.44
N GLY A 222 21.03 -1.20 2.31
CA GLY A 222 21.59 -1.58 1.01
C GLY A 222 20.59 -2.38 0.15
N ASP A 223 19.76 -3.22 0.77
CA ASP A 223 18.70 -3.94 0.05
C ASP A 223 17.64 -2.99 -0.49
N LEU A 224 17.23 -1.98 0.30
CA LEU A 224 16.32 -0.93 -0.16
C LEU A 224 16.94 -0.12 -1.31
N GLU A 225 18.19 0.31 -1.16
CA GLU A 225 18.90 1.14 -2.14
C GLU A 225 19.17 0.41 -3.46
N ALA A 226 19.37 -0.91 -3.42
CA ALA A 226 19.62 -1.72 -4.61
C ALA A 226 18.37 -2.02 -5.44
N PHE A 227 17.18 -1.80 -4.89
CA PHE A 227 15.93 -2.19 -5.53
C PHE A 227 15.46 -1.18 -6.60
N ASP A 228 14.90 -1.71 -7.68
CA ASP A 228 14.24 -1.00 -8.79
C ASP A 228 13.19 -1.94 -9.42
N ALA A 229 12.14 -1.37 -10.00
CA ALA A 229 10.93 -2.10 -10.45
C ALA A 229 10.54 -1.86 -11.92
#